data_AF-A0A7Y4ZGT7-F1
#
_entry.id   AF-A0A7Y4ZGT7-F1
#
_cell.length_a   1.000
_cell.length_b   1.000
_cell.length_c   1.000
_cell.angle_alpha   90.00
_cell.angle_beta   90.00
_cell.angle_gamma   90.00
#
_symmetry.space_group_name_H-M   'P 1'
#
loop_
_entity.id
_entity.type
_entity.pdbx_description
1 polymer ?
#
loop_
_entity_poly.entity_id
_entity_poly.type
_entity_poly.pdbx_seq_one_letter_code
_entity_poly.pdbx_strand_id
1 'polypeptide(L)'
;MKRIRLASLVLAASLPLSVAAGCSSSSTTPADGGTGSSSSGGSSGTPAQAGEIQVTISGEGLGLEGFDFPAAPNQEAYFIDGWEVKFDHLYVSVGDITVSEGPDQNPADQSVTGAAVASVPGPFLVDLHKTGPLPGKGEDDKAWPLAVIKNQNLAGGKAFDKATKYAFGFSSTAATASATKVGLEASDDANIAEMVSKGYNVFYFGKATFKGGTCSPAADPGLPKEVYFKFGFKTPTSYINCLNPDLGQGGGEPPPCPRSGLRQLM
;
A
#
# COMPACT_ATOMS: atom_id res chain seq x y z
N MET A 1 -11.46 -11.10 37.32
CA MET A 1 -12.02 -10.08 36.40
C MET A 1 -11.15 -8.84 36.45
N LYS A 2 -10.36 -8.59 35.41
CA LYS A 2 -9.62 -7.33 35.22
C LYS A 2 -9.44 -7.15 33.71
N ARG A 3 -10.18 -6.21 33.13
CA ARG A 3 -10.02 -5.73 31.75
C ARG A 3 -8.93 -4.66 31.76
N ILE A 4 -7.86 -4.84 30.99
CA ILE A 4 -6.79 -3.87 30.71
C ILE A 4 -6.13 -4.30 29.39
N ARG A 5 -5.82 -3.52 28.35
CA ARG A 5 -6.20 -2.20 27.80
C ARG A 5 -5.70 -2.28 26.33
N LEU A 6 -6.48 -1.77 25.37
CA LEU A 6 -6.06 -1.55 23.99
C LEU A 6 -4.85 -0.59 23.95
N ALA A 7 -3.88 -0.89 23.09
CA ALA A 7 -2.89 0.07 22.63
C ALA A 7 -2.80 -0.04 21.10
N SER A 8 -3.60 0.79 20.41
CA SER A 8 -3.35 1.18 19.02
C SER A 8 -2.21 2.19 19.03
N LEU A 9 -1.10 1.85 18.37
CA LEU A 9 -0.01 2.78 18.09
C LEU A 9 -0.07 3.10 16.59
N VAL A 10 -0.57 4.28 16.28
CA VAL A 10 -0.57 4.88 14.95
C VAL A 10 0.77 5.59 14.77
N LEU A 11 1.56 5.16 13.78
CA LEU A 11 2.82 5.82 13.43
C LEU A 11 2.62 6.58 12.10
N ALA A 12 2.26 7.86 12.21
CA ALA A 12 2.24 8.80 11.09
C ALA A 12 3.68 9.17 10.71
N ALA A 13 4.08 8.93 9.45
CA ALA A 13 5.38 9.33 8.93
C ALA A 13 5.45 10.85 8.79
N SER A 14 6.33 11.49 9.56
CA SER A 14 6.62 12.92 9.53
C SER A 14 7.82 13.21 8.60
N LEU A 15 7.63 14.11 7.63
CA LEU A 15 8.73 14.72 6.87
C LEU A 15 8.46 16.23 6.65
N PRO A 16 9.48 17.10 6.77
CA PRO A 16 9.33 18.54 6.57
C PRO A 16 9.36 18.92 5.08
N LEU A 17 8.32 19.62 4.63
CA LEU A 17 8.17 20.11 3.26
C LEU A 17 8.71 21.56 3.17
N SER A 18 9.73 21.79 2.33
CA SER A 18 10.17 23.14 1.94
C SER A 18 9.71 23.42 0.51
N VAL A 19 8.97 24.52 0.34
CA VAL A 19 8.37 24.97 -0.93
C VAL A 19 9.34 25.87 -1.68
N ALA A 20 9.50 25.64 -2.99
CA ALA A 20 9.99 26.64 -3.93
C ALA A 20 9.20 26.54 -5.25
N ALA A 21 8.73 27.70 -5.72
CA ALA A 21 7.88 27.89 -6.89
C ALA A 21 8.67 27.94 -8.21
N GLY A 22 7.97 27.70 -9.33
CA GLY A 22 8.48 27.97 -10.67
C GLY A 22 7.45 27.65 -11.77
N CYS A 23 6.69 28.66 -12.18
CA CYS A 23 5.79 28.60 -13.35
C CYS A 23 6.58 28.70 -14.66
N SER A 24 6.21 27.91 -15.68
CA SER A 24 6.04 28.40 -17.06
C SER A 24 5.48 27.31 -17.98
N SER A 25 4.61 27.74 -18.88
CA SER A 25 3.75 26.98 -19.77
C SER A 25 4.34 26.89 -21.19
N SER A 26 4.11 25.78 -21.88
CA SER A 26 4.01 25.73 -23.35
C SER A 26 3.23 24.49 -23.79
N SER A 27 2.25 24.74 -24.65
CA SER A 27 1.30 23.80 -25.26
C SER A 27 1.85 23.12 -26.52
N THR A 28 1.60 21.82 -26.68
CA THR A 28 1.28 21.16 -27.96
C THR A 28 0.63 19.79 -27.70
N THR A 29 -0.57 19.58 -28.23
CA THR A 29 -1.37 18.34 -28.27
C THR A 29 -1.01 17.47 -29.49
N PRO A 30 -1.51 16.22 -29.60
CA PRO A 30 -0.65 15.03 -29.73
C PRO A 30 -0.74 14.33 -31.10
N ALA A 31 0.16 13.37 -31.33
CA ALA A 31 0.00 12.35 -32.36
C ALA A 31 -0.33 11.00 -31.70
N ASP A 32 -1.52 10.51 -32.04
CA ASP A 32 -2.07 9.19 -31.71
C ASP A 32 -1.29 8.05 -32.40
N GLY A 33 -1.25 6.89 -31.76
CA GLY A 33 -0.90 5.64 -32.43
C GLY A 33 -0.33 4.58 -31.50
N GLY A 34 -1.16 3.62 -31.07
CA GLY A 34 -0.64 2.36 -30.55
C GLY A 34 -1.55 1.62 -29.59
N THR A 35 -2.40 0.78 -30.17
CA THR A 35 -3.16 -0.32 -29.56
C THR A 35 -2.34 -1.08 -28.50
N GLY A 36 -2.74 -0.98 -27.24
CA GLY A 36 -2.13 -1.70 -26.12
C GLY A 36 -3.15 -2.56 -25.40
N SER A 37 -3.07 -3.87 -25.62
CA SER A 37 -3.92 -4.90 -25.04
C SER A 37 -3.97 -4.79 -23.50
N SER A 38 -5.17 -4.60 -22.95
CA SER A 38 -5.43 -4.61 -21.52
C SER A 38 -5.22 -6.02 -20.96
N SER A 39 -4.00 -6.36 -20.56
CA SER A 39 -3.74 -7.56 -19.76
C SER A 39 -4.08 -7.25 -18.30
N SER A 40 -5.32 -7.52 -17.91
CA SER A 40 -5.72 -7.64 -16.51
C SER A 40 -5.01 -8.86 -15.89
N GLY A 41 -3.76 -8.68 -15.48
CA GLY A 41 -2.85 -9.74 -15.06
C GLY A 41 -2.86 -10.06 -13.56
N GLY A 42 -3.86 -9.61 -12.81
CA GLY A 42 -4.02 -10.01 -11.41
C GLY A 42 -4.27 -11.52 -11.28
N SER A 43 -3.66 -12.16 -10.30
CA SER A 43 -4.00 -13.55 -9.95
C SER A 43 -5.50 -13.67 -9.70
N SER A 44 -6.11 -14.79 -10.10
CA SER A 44 -7.53 -15.02 -9.82
C SER A 44 -7.79 -14.87 -8.32
N GLY A 45 -8.95 -14.34 -7.94
CA GLY A 45 -9.41 -14.28 -6.53
C GLY A 45 -9.67 -15.65 -5.90
N THR A 46 -9.09 -16.72 -6.45
CA THR A 46 -9.14 -18.06 -5.91
C THR A 46 -8.14 -18.17 -4.76
N PRO A 47 -8.56 -18.62 -3.57
CA PRO A 47 -7.64 -18.91 -2.48
C PRO A 47 -6.54 -19.89 -2.88
N ALA A 48 -5.35 -19.72 -2.30
CA ALA A 48 -4.25 -20.66 -2.50
C ALA A 48 -4.61 -22.06 -2.00
N GLN A 49 -4.02 -23.09 -2.62
CA GLN A 49 -4.16 -24.46 -2.15
C GLN A 49 -3.24 -24.74 -0.95
N ALA A 50 -3.53 -25.80 -0.20
CA ALA A 50 -2.73 -26.17 0.95
C ALA A 50 -1.27 -26.44 0.57
N GLY A 51 -0.33 -25.67 1.14
CA GLY A 51 1.10 -25.75 0.82
C GLY A 51 1.58 -24.76 -0.24
N GLU A 52 0.70 -23.88 -0.71
CA GLU A 52 1.04 -22.70 -1.50
C GLU A 52 0.99 -21.44 -0.61
N ILE A 53 1.55 -20.33 -1.10
CA ILE A 53 1.51 -19.04 -0.40
C ILE A 53 0.64 -18.07 -1.20
N GLN A 54 -0.44 -17.57 -0.60
CA GLN A 54 -1.23 -16.49 -1.20
C GLN A 54 -0.69 -15.14 -0.77
N VAL A 55 -0.36 -14.28 -1.74
CA VAL A 55 0.02 -12.89 -1.50
C VAL A 55 -1.15 -11.98 -1.82
N THR A 56 -1.58 -11.21 -0.83
CA THR A 56 -2.67 -10.24 -0.96
C THR A 56 -2.28 -8.86 -0.44
N ILE A 57 -2.92 -7.83 -0.98
CA ILE A 57 -2.72 -6.42 -0.63
C ILE A 57 -4.04 -5.71 -0.32
N SER A 58 -4.06 -4.88 0.71
CA SER A 58 -5.21 -4.07 1.11
C SER A 58 -4.77 -2.67 1.53
N GLY A 59 -5.65 -1.69 1.40
CA GLY A 59 -5.49 -0.40 2.08
C GLY A 59 -5.71 -0.54 3.59
N GLU A 60 -5.29 0.48 4.34
CA GLU A 60 -5.59 0.64 5.76
C GLU A 60 -6.82 1.55 5.91
N GLY A 61 -7.69 1.29 6.89
CA GLY A 61 -8.96 2.01 7.11
C GLY A 61 -8.90 3.53 6.89
N LEU A 62 -8.00 4.26 7.57
CA LEU A 62 -7.88 5.72 7.39
C LEU A 62 -7.36 6.14 5.99
N GLY A 63 -6.56 5.29 5.34
CA GLY A 63 -6.14 5.48 3.96
C GLY A 63 -7.26 5.22 2.94
N LEU A 64 -8.32 4.52 3.34
CA LEU A 64 -9.54 4.28 2.54
C LEU A 64 -10.59 5.36 2.80
N GLU A 65 -10.87 5.64 4.07
CA GLU A 65 -12.01 6.43 4.50
C GLU A 65 -11.69 7.94 4.62
N GLY A 66 -10.41 8.28 4.77
CA GLY A 66 -9.94 9.64 4.99
C GLY A 66 -10.09 10.10 6.44
N PHE A 67 -10.28 11.40 6.62
CA PHE A 67 -10.31 12.09 7.91
C PHE A 67 -11.54 12.99 7.98
N ASP A 68 -12.54 12.60 8.75
CA ASP A 68 -13.77 13.39 8.92
C ASP A 68 -13.54 14.68 9.70
N PHE A 69 -14.34 15.70 9.38
CA PHE A 69 -14.50 16.91 10.19
C PHE A 69 -15.98 17.28 10.40
N PRO A 70 -16.46 17.42 11.65
CA PRO A 70 -15.78 17.02 12.89
C PRO A 70 -15.42 15.53 12.88
N ALA A 71 -14.40 15.14 13.65
CA ALA A 71 -13.96 13.75 13.68
C ALA A 71 -15.10 12.78 14.02
N ALA A 72 -15.18 11.66 13.29
CA ALA A 72 -16.13 10.60 13.60
C ALA A 72 -15.84 9.99 14.99
N PRO A 73 -16.86 9.42 15.65
CA PRO A 73 -16.66 8.67 16.88
C PRO A 73 -15.60 7.57 16.68
N ASN A 74 -14.57 7.55 17.53
CA ASN A 74 -13.43 6.62 17.50
C ASN A 74 -12.42 6.84 16.35
N GLN A 75 -12.50 7.93 15.58
CA GLN A 75 -11.44 8.26 14.63
C GLN A 75 -10.17 8.69 15.39
N GLU A 76 -9.12 7.89 15.30
CA GLU A 76 -7.89 8.08 16.08
C GLU A 76 -7.05 9.30 15.61
N ALA A 77 -7.21 9.73 14.36
CA ALA A 77 -6.52 10.87 13.77
C ALA A 77 -7.49 11.77 13.00
N TYR A 78 -7.34 13.10 13.08
CA TYR A 78 -8.19 14.06 12.37
C TYR A 78 -7.49 15.43 12.26
N PHE A 79 -7.97 16.25 11.33
CA PHE A 79 -7.53 17.64 11.20
C PHE A 79 -8.31 18.53 12.18
N ILE A 80 -7.61 19.37 12.95
CA ILE A 80 -8.24 20.23 13.98
C ILE A 80 -8.70 21.60 13.47
N ASP A 81 -8.37 21.92 12.21
CA ASP A 81 -8.47 23.25 11.62
C ASP A 81 -9.70 23.44 10.73
N GLY A 82 -10.62 22.47 10.70
CA GLY A 82 -11.89 22.58 9.97
C GLY A 82 -11.96 21.82 8.66
N TRP A 83 -10.90 21.11 8.28
CA TRP A 83 -10.85 20.37 7.03
C TRP A 83 -11.26 18.91 7.19
N GLU A 84 -12.24 18.50 6.41
CA GLU A 84 -12.45 17.09 6.10
C GLU A 84 -11.58 16.72 4.90
N VAL A 85 -10.94 15.55 4.94
CA VAL A 85 -10.15 15.01 3.82
C VAL A 85 -10.70 13.65 3.43
N LYS A 86 -11.05 13.47 2.17
CA LYS A 86 -11.47 12.18 1.59
C LYS A 86 -10.53 11.80 0.47
N PHE A 87 -10.18 10.53 0.40
CA PHE A 87 -9.38 9.97 -0.69
C PHE A 87 -10.31 9.33 -1.71
N ASP A 88 -10.09 9.59 -2.99
CA ASP A 88 -10.80 8.89 -4.07
C ASP A 88 -9.94 7.77 -4.66
N HIS A 89 -8.60 7.88 -4.57
CA HIS A 89 -7.67 6.84 -5.02
C HIS A 89 -6.39 6.82 -4.18
N LEU A 90 -5.84 5.61 -4.01
CA LEU A 90 -4.52 5.37 -3.45
C LEU A 90 -3.79 4.34 -4.32
N TYR A 91 -3.06 4.82 -5.31
CA TYR A 91 -2.28 3.93 -6.16
C TYR A 91 -0.93 3.59 -5.53
N VAL A 92 -0.60 2.30 -5.51
CA VAL A 92 0.67 1.78 -4.99
C VAL A 92 1.29 0.83 -5.98
N SER A 93 2.60 1.02 -6.24
CA SER A 93 3.44 0.14 -7.05
C SER A 93 4.29 -0.74 -6.13
N VAL A 94 4.00 -2.04 -6.15
CA VAL A 94 4.72 -3.08 -5.42
C VAL A 94 5.66 -3.76 -6.39
N GLY A 95 6.96 -3.73 -6.16
CA GLY A 95 7.96 -4.43 -6.96
C GLY A 95 8.00 -5.92 -6.65
N ASP A 96 9.20 -6.49 -6.69
CA ASP A 96 9.42 -7.92 -6.47
C ASP A 96 8.98 -8.34 -5.08
N ILE A 97 8.40 -9.53 -5.01
CA ILE A 97 8.04 -10.23 -3.78
C ILE A 97 9.02 -11.39 -3.61
N THR A 98 9.49 -11.60 -2.39
CA THR A 98 10.49 -12.63 -2.06
C THR A 98 10.07 -13.42 -0.84
N VAL A 99 10.32 -14.72 -0.87
CA VAL A 99 10.22 -15.62 0.28
C VAL A 99 11.61 -16.20 0.54
N SER A 100 12.10 -16.04 1.76
CA SER A 100 13.40 -16.54 2.19
C SER A 100 13.29 -17.48 3.38
N GLU A 101 14.28 -18.33 3.57
CA GLU A 101 14.40 -19.15 4.78
C GLU A 101 14.90 -18.34 5.98
N GLY A 102 14.81 -18.92 7.18
CA GLY A 102 15.47 -18.40 8.39
C GLY A 102 15.14 -16.94 8.73
N PRO A 103 13.86 -16.59 8.97
CA PRO A 103 13.46 -15.21 9.33
C PRO A 103 14.06 -14.71 10.64
N ASP A 104 14.48 -15.59 11.56
CA ASP A 104 14.92 -15.20 12.90
C ASP A 104 16.42 -15.49 13.13
N GLN A 105 17.25 -15.33 12.10
CA GLN A 105 18.69 -15.59 12.21
C GLN A 105 19.41 -14.63 13.16
N ASN A 106 18.96 -13.39 13.26
CA ASN A 106 19.47 -12.41 14.21
C ASN A 106 18.33 -11.72 14.97
N PRO A 107 18.13 -12.01 16.26
CA PRO A 107 17.10 -11.36 17.08
C PRO A 107 17.23 -9.84 17.19
N ALA A 108 18.43 -9.29 16.98
CA ALA A 108 18.71 -7.86 17.01
C ALA A 108 18.59 -7.18 15.64
N ASP A 109 18.45 -7.94 14.56
CA ASP A 109 18.39 -7.41 13.19
C ASP A 109 17.52 -8.30 12.30
N GLN A 110 16.28 -7.85 12.09
CA GLN A 110 15.29 -8.58 11.28
C GLN A 110 15.61 -8.60 9.79
N SER A 111 16.56 -7.79 9.31
CA SER A 111 16.98 -7.83 7.91
C SER A 111 17.85 -9.06 7.57
N VAL A 112 18.36 -9.76 8.60
CA VAL A 112 19.18 -10.96 8.42
C VAL A 112 18.28 -12.19 8.25
N THR A 113 18.14 -12.63 7.00
CA THR A 113 17.43 -13.86 6.63
C THR A 113 18.37 -14.87 5.98
N GLY A 114 17.91 -16.11 5.87
CA GLY A 114 18.52 -17.13 5.02
C GLY A 114 18.32 -16.87 3.52
N ALA A 115 18.60 -17.89 2.71
CA ALA A 115 18.53 -17.79 1.26
C ALA A 115 17.09 -17.54 0.77
N ALA A 116 16.96 -16.75 -0.30
CA ALA A 116 15.70 -16.63 -1.03
C ALA A 116 15.35 -17.98 -1.67
N VAL A 117 14.17 -18.49 -1.36
CA VAL A 117 13.66 -19.78 -1.86
C VAL A 117 12.55 -19.62 -2.87
N ALA A 118 11.86 -18.47 -2.88
CA ALA A 118 10.95 -18.12 -3.95
C ALA A 118 10.95 -16.61 -4.24
N SER A 119 10.58 -16.26 -5.46
CA SER A 119 10.31 -14.87 -5.84
C SER A 119 9.17 -14.78 -6.84
N VAL A 120 8.43 -13.67 -6.78
CA VAL A 120 7.47 -13.25 -7.79
C VAL A 120 7.92 -11.89 -8.33
N PRO A 121 8.24 -11.79 -9.63
CA PRO A 121 8.67 -10.53 -10.22
C PRO A 121 7.51 -9.53 -10.30
N GLY A 122 7.78 -8.28 -9.91
CA GLY A 122 6.87 -7.15 -10.08
C GLY A 122 7.22 -6.29 -11.31
N PRO A 123 6.69 -5.05 -11.41
CA PRO A 123 5.82 -4.41 -10.44
C PRO A 123 4.32 -4.73 -10.63
N PHE A 124 3.59 -4.76 -9.53
CA PHE A 124 2.14 -4.77 -9.45
C PHE A 124 1.66 -3.35 -9.14
N LEU A 125 0.69 -2.87 -9.90
CA LEU A 125 0.05 -1.58 -9.66
C LEU A 125 -1.39 -1.81 -9.20
N VAL A 126 -1.73 -1.24 -8.05
CA VAL A 126 -3.02 -1.48 -7.38
C VAL A 126 -3.57 -0.15 -6.90
N ASP A 127 -4.88 0.05 -7.02
CA ASP A 127 -5.59 1.11 -6.30
C ASP A 127 -6.11 0.53 -4.99
N LEU A 128 -5.49 0.93 -3.89
CA LEU A 128 -5.83 0.44 -2.56
C LEU A 128 -7.12 1.02 -2.04
N HIS A 129 -7.62 2.15 -2.57
CA HIS A 129 -8.92 2.69 -2.18
C HIS A 129 -10.08 1.74 -2.57
N LYS A 130 -9.90 0.97 -3.65
CA LYS A 130 -10.87 -0.02 -4.11
C LYS A 130 -10.79 -1.30 -3.28
N THR A 131 -11.95 -1.87 -2.97
CA THR A 131 -12.05 -3.14 -2.24
C THR A 131 -11.83 -4.34 -3.16
N GLY A 132 -10.93 -5.24 -2.74
CA GLY A 132 -10.67 -6.48 -3.46
C GLY A 132 -11.67 -7.60 -3.15
N PRO A 133 -11.57 -8.75 -3.85
CA PRO A 133 -12.52 -9.85 -3.70
C PRO A 133 -12.26 -10.74 -2.49
N LEU A 134 -11.08 -10.63 -1.85
CA LEU A 134 -10.67 -11.50 -0.75
C LEU A 134 -10.88 -10.81 0.61
N PRO A 135 -11.09 -11.57 1.69
CA PRO A 135 -11.02 -11.00 3.03
C PRO A 135 -9.62 -10.42 3.28
N GLY A 136 -9.59 -9.19 3.81
CA GLY A 136 -8.39 -8.56 4.35
C GLY A 136 -8.14 -8.96 5.80
N LYS A 137 -7.19 -8.29 6.45
CA LYS A 137 -6.83 -8.59 7.85
C LYS A 137 -7.66 -7.83 8.89
N GLY A 138 -8.03 -6.58 8.64
CA GLY A 138 -8.90 -5.84 9.54
C GLY A 138 -10.32 -6.40 9.57
N GLU A 139 -11.07 -6.00 10.58
CA GLU A 139 -12.49 -6.31 10.69
C GLU A 139 -13.20 -5.72 9.47
N ASP A 140 -13.77 -6.58 8.63
CA ASP A 140 -14.43 -6.27 7.35
C ASP A 140 -13.54 -5.75 6.20
N ASP A 141 -12.21 -5.69 6.38
CA ASP A 141 -11.28 -5.30 5.31
C ASP A 141 -11.38 -6.23 4.10
N LYS A 142 -11.02 -5.68 2.93
CA LYS A 142 -10.92 -6.43 1.67
C LYS A 142 -9.54 -6.30 1.05
N ALA A 143 -9.09 -7.36 0.39
CA ALA A 143 -7.77 -7.42 -0.21
C ALA A 143 -7.80 -7.90 -1.66
N TRP A 144 -6.87 -7.36 -2.45
CA TRP A 144 -6.58 -7.78 -3.81
C TRP A 144 -5.56 -8.92 -3.82
N PRO A 145 -5.79 -9.99 -4.59
CA PRO A 145 -4.75 -10.99 -4.85
C PRO A 145 -3.66 -10.40 -5.75
N LEU A 146 -2.40 -10.54 -5.34
CA LEU A 146 -1.26 -10.22 -6.21
C LEU A 146 -0.71 -11.47 -6.88
N ALA A 147 -0.45 -12.52 -6.10
CA ALA A 147 0.20 -13.72 -6.59
C ALA A 147 -0.10 -14.94 -5.71
N VAL A 148 0.06 -16.13 -6.31
CA VAL A 148 0.16 -17.40 -5.59
C VAL A 148 1.53 -18.00 -5.87
N ILE A 149 2.30 -18.22 -4.81
CA ILE A 149 3.61 -18.85 -4.89
C ILE A 149 3.43 -20.34 -4.61
N LYS A 150 3.54 -21.15 -5.66
CA LYS A 150 3.17 -22.57 -5.60
C LYS A 150 4.24 -23.46 -4.96
N ASN A 151 5.49 -23.03 -5.04
CA ASN A 151 6.65 -23.77 -4.56
C ASN A 151 7.85 -22.84 -4.40
N GLN A 152 8.96 -23.41 -3.90
CA GLN A 152 10.25 -22.76 -3.80
C GLN A 152 10.92 -22.67 -5.18
N ASN A 153 10.43 -21.77 -6.04
CA ASN A 153 10.88 -21.65 -7.44
C ASN A 153 12.36 -21.26 -7.61
N LEU A 154 13.01 -20.75 -6.55
CA LEU A 154 14.45 -20.49 -6.53
C LEU A 154 15.27 -21.63 -5.88
N ALA A 155 14.60 -22.60 -5.25
CA ALA A 155 15.24 -23.75 -4.59
C ALA A 155 14.85 -25.10 -5.20
N GLY A 156 14.77 -25.15 -6.53
CA GLY A 156 14.51 -26.40 -7.28
C GLY A 156 13.04 -26.84 -7.28
N GLY A 157 12.10 -25.94 -7.00
CA GLY A 157 10.66 -26.21 -7.10
C GLY A 157 10.11 -27.09 -5.98
N LYS A 158 10.81 -27.18 -4.85
CA LYS A 158 10.35 -27.92 -3.66
C LYS A 158 9.06 -27.32 -3.12
N ALA A 159 8.18 -28.16 -2.58
CA ALA A 159 7.02 -27.68 -1.83
C ALA A 159 7.46 -26.87 -0.61
N PHE A 160 6.63 -25.91 -0.17
CA PHE A 160 6.85 -25.24 1.11
C PHE A 160 6.59 -26.23 2.25
N ASP A 161 7.48 -26.22 3.24
CA ASP A 161 7.29 -27.00 4.45
C ASP A 161 6.35 -26.23 5.39
N LYS A 162 5.23 -26.88 5.76
CA LYS A 162 4.19 -26.31 6.63
C LYS A 162 4.66 -26.09 8.07
N ALA A 163 5.73 -26.76 8.49
CA ALA A 163 6.34 -26.56 9.81
C ALA A 163 7.44 -25.48 9.81
N THR A 164 7.85 -25.01 8.62
CA THR A 164 8.94 -24.05 8.49
C THR A 164 8.39 -22.62 8.45
N LYS A 165 8.98 -21.74 9.27
CA LYS A 165 8.74 -20.29 9.21
C LYS A 165 9.60 -19.70 8.09
N TYR A 166 8.97 -18.95 7.18
CA TYR A 166 9.65 -18.24 6.11
C TYR A 166 9.62 -16.73 6.35
N ALA A 167 10.65 -16.05 5.87
CA ALA A 167 10.70 -14.59 5.80
C ALA A 167 9.98 -14.12 4.53
N PHE A 168 9.02 -13.22 4.68
CA PHE A 168 8.34 -12.59 3.56
C PHE A 168 8.94 -11.20 3.31
N GLY A 169 9.26 -10.87 2.07
CA GLY A 169 9.79 -9.57 1.70
C GLY A 169 9.13 -9.04 0.44
N PHE A 170 9.16 -7.71 0.27
CA PHE A 170 8.72 -7.06 -0.95
C PHE A 170 9.42 -5.71 -1.12
N SER A 171 9.30 -5.12 -2.30
CA SER A 171 9.74 -3.75 -2.54
C SER A 171 8.58 -2.86 -2.95
N SER A 172 8.67 -1.57 -2.66
CA SER A 172 7.94 -0.53 -3.39
C SER A 172 8.90 0.06 -4.42
N THR A 173 8.46 0.09 -5.67
CA THR A 173 9.28 0.52 -6.82
C THR A 173 8.49 1.49 -7.67
N ALA A 174 9.17 2.33 -8.47
CA ALA A 174 8.48 3.25 -9.37
C ALA A 174 7.51 2.48 -10.27
N ALA A 175 6.31 3.05 -10.50
CA ALA A 175 5.36 2.49 -11.44
C ALA A 175 5.97 2.42 -12.85
N THR A 176 5.70 1.33 -13.56
CA THR A 176 6.13 1.15 -14.96
C THR A 176 4.92 0.89 -15.85
N ALA A 177 5.04 1.20 -17.14
CA ALA A 177 3.98 0.92 -18.11
C ALA A 177 3.71 -0.59 -18.28
N SER A 178 4.69 -1.43 -17.93
CA SER A 178 4.59 -2.89 -17.96
C SER A 178 4.09 -3.50 -16.65
N ALA A 179 3.69 -2.68 -15.68
CA ALA A 179 3.21 -3.17 -14.39
C ALA A 179 1.95 -4.03 -14.56
N THR A 180 1.87 -5.10 -13.78
CA THR A 180 0.66 -5.90 -13.66
C THR A 180 -0.41 -5.07 -12.96
N LYS A 181 -1.46 -4.69 -13.69
CA LYS A 181 -2.60 -3.94 -13.15
C LYS A 181 -3.51 -4.87 -12.35
N VAL A 182 -3.77 -4.53 -11.09
CA VAL A 182 -4.62 -5.29 -10.18
C VAL A 182 -5.74 -4.39 -9.66
N GLY A 183 -7.00 -4.74 -9.95
CA GLY A 183 -8.15 -3.93 -9.53
C GLY A 183 -8.25 -2.55 -10.20
N LEU A 184 -7.53 -2.33 -11.30
CA LEU A 184 -7.55 -1.08 -12.05
C LEU A 184 -8.47 -1.17 -13.28
N GLU A 185 -9.09 -0.06 -13.61
CA GLU A 185 -10.01 0.11 -14.74
C GLU A 185 -9.46 1.16 -15.72
N ALA A 186 -10.07 1.29 -16.90
CA ALA A 186 -9.64 2.24 -17.91
C ALA A 186 -9.65 3.71 -17.42
N SER A 187 -10.53 4.04 -16.45
CA SER A 187 -10.57 5.36 -15.83
C SER A 187 -9.29 5.71 -15.04
N ASP A 188 -8.50 4.70 -14.65
CA ASP A 188 -7.26 4.90 -13.90
C ASP A 188 -6.06 5.25 -14.80
N ASP A 189 -6.16 5.03 -16.12
CA ASP A 189 -5.02 5.08 -17.05
C ASP A 189 -4.29 6.44 -17.06
N ALA A 190 -5.01 7.55 -16.90
CA ALA A 190 -4.40 8.88 -16.83
C ALA A 190 -3.54 9.05 -15.56
N ASN A 191 -4.02 8.57 -14.41
CA ASN A 191 -3.27 8.62 -13.15
C ASN A 191 -2.08 7.66 -13.19
N ILE A 192 -2.24 6.47 -13.77
CA ILE A 192 -1.15 5.51 -13.98
C ILE A 192 -0.06 6.11 -14.89
N ALA A 193 -0.45 6.73 -16.00
CA ALA A 193 0.48 7.41 -16.90
C ALA A 193 1.26 8.52 -16.18
N GLU A 194 0.60 9.28 -15.30
CA GLU A 194 1.25 10.27 -14.46
C GLU A 194 2.26 9.64 -13.49
N MET A 195 1.90 8.53 -12.81
CA MET A 195 2.83 7.80 -11.94
C MET A 195 4.07 7.33 -12.70
N VAL A 196 3.89 6.74 -13.89
CA VAL A 196 4.99 6.26 -14.73
C VAL A 196 5.87 7.43 -15.18
N SER A 197 5.27 8.48 -15.73
CA SER A 197 6.00 9.66 -16.22
C SER A 197 6.81 10.34 -15.11
N LYS A 198 6.26 10.42 -13.91
CA LYS A 198 6.89 11.10 -12.79
C LYS A 198 7.73 10.15 -11.93
N GLY A 199 7.69 8.84 -12.16
CA GLY A 199 8.40 7.84 -11.38
C GLY A 199 7.88 7.68 -9.95
N TYR A 200 6.58 7.86 -9.75
CA TYR A 200 5.95 7.67 -8.43
C TYR A 200 5.74 6.19 -8.14
N ASN A 201 5.94 5.80 -6.88
CA ASN A 201 5.59 4.47 -6.35
C ASN A 201 4.36 4.50 -5.44
N VAL A 202 3.99 5.68 -4.93
CA VAL A 202 2.73 5.92 -4.20
C VAL A 202 2.10 7.20 -4.76
N PHE A 203 0.79 7.17 -5.01
CA PHE A 203 0.06 8.32 -5.54
C PHE A 203 -1.35 8.42 -4.95
N TYR A 204 -1.58 9.48 -4.18
CA TYR A 204 -2.88 9.81 -3.59
C TYR A 204 -3.64 10.79 -4.48
N PHE A 205 -4.95 10.57 -4.58
CA PHE A 205 -5.92 11.54 -5.09
C PHE A 205 -7.01 11.73 -4.04
N GLY A 206 -7.42 12.97 -3.82
CA GLY A 206 -8.51 13.23 -2.90
C GLY A 206 -9.06 14.64 -2.94
N LYS A 207 -10.01 14.88 -2.04
CA LYS A 207 -10.67 16.16 -1.83
C LYS A 207 -10.57 16.58 -0.37
N ALA A 208 -10.09 17.80 -0.16
CA ALA A 208 -10.22 18.50 1.12
C ALA A 208 -11.42 19.44 1.06
N THR A 209 -12.32 19.36 2.04
CA THR A 209 -13.51 20.21 2.16
C THR A 209 -13.47 20.97 3.47
N PHE A 210 -13.53 22.29 3.41
CA PHE A 210 -13.58 23.13 4.59
C PHE A 210 -15.01 23.12 5.17
N LYS A 211 -15.15 22.51 6.34
CA LYS A 211 -16.40 22.39 7.10
C LYS A 211 -16.40 23.27 8.36
N GLY A 212 -15.30 23.94 8.66
CA GLY A 212 -15.14 24.77 9.86
C GLY A 212 -15.97 26.05 9.83
N GLY A 213 -16.65 26.36 10.96
CA GLY A 213 -17.29 27.66 11.21
C GLY A 213 -16.67 28.44 12.37
N THR A 214 -16.05 27.74 13.33
CA THR A 214 -15.51 28.31 14.59
C THR A 214 -14.13 27.76 14.95
N CYS A 215 -13.41 27.20 13.98
CA CYS A 215 -12.04 26.71 14.19
C CYS A 215 -11.12 27.88 14.52
N SER A 216 -10.12 27.69 15.39
CA SER A 216 -9.12 28.72 15.71
C SER A 216 -7.72 28.18 15.40
N PRO A 217 -6.95 28.84 14.50
CA PRO A 217 -7.34 30.04 13.76
C PRO A 217 -8.47 29.76 12.75
N ALA A 218 -9.33 30.74 12.53
CA ALA A 218 -10.36 30.66 11.49
C ALA A 218 -9.68 30.52 10.13
N ALA A 219 -10.31 29.78 9.19
CA ALA A 219 -9.79 29.69 7.83
C ALA A 219 -9.60 31.08 7.24
N ASP A 220 -8.48 31.25 6.55
CA ASP A 220 -8.22 32.45 5.75
C ASP A 220 -9.40 32.63 4.78
N PRO A 221 -10.12 33.77 4.83
CA PRO A 221 -11.29 34.01 3.98
C PRO A 221 -10.97 33.98 2.47
N GLY A 222 -9.70 33.99 2.09
CA GLY A 222 -9.24 33.84 0.71
C GLY A 222 -9.13 32.40 0.20
N LEU A 223 -9.26 31.37 1.06
CA LEU A 223 -9.10 29.98 0.63
C LEU A 223 -10.37 29.40 0.00
N PRO A 224 -10.26 28.58 -1.07
CA PRO A 224 -11.38 27.80 -1.60
C PRO A 224 -11.97 26.89 -0.53
N LYS A 225 -13.30 26.69 -0.55
CA LYS A 225 -13.96 25.75 0.37
C LYS A 225 -13.75 24.28 0.01
N GLU A 226 -13.37 24.00 -1.22
CA GLU A 226 -13.04 22.67 -1.69
C GLU A 226 -11.72 22.73 -2.45
N VAL A 227 -10.82 21.79 -2.16
CA VAL A 227 -9.53 21.64 -2.82
C VAL A 227 -9.37 20.19 -3.23
N TYR A 228 -9.29 19.94 -4.53
CA TYR A 228 -8.87 18.65 -5.06
C TYR A 228 -7.34 18.61 -5.08
N PHE A 229 -6.77 17.52 -4.61
CA PHE A 229 -5.32 17.36 -4.51
C PHE A 229 -4.84 16.06 -5.11
N LYS A 230 -3.58 16.08 -5.55
CA LYS A 230 -2.81 14.89 -5.91
C LYS A 230 -1.44 14.93 -5.23
N PHE A 231 -1.04 13.86 -4.57
CA PHE A 231 0.28 13.75 -3.93
C PHE A 231 1.00 12.49 -4.41
N GLY A 232 2.11 12.67 -5.13
CA GLY A 232 2.95 11.58 -5.61
C GLY A 232 4.29 11.53 -4.87
N PHE A 233 4.67 10.33 -4.45
CA PHE A 233 5.92 10.08 -3.72
C PHE A 233 6.87 9.21 -4.56
N LYS A 234 8.17 9.52 -4.46
CA LYS A 234 9.29 8.73 -5.02
C LYS A 234 10.11 8.16 -3.88
N THR A 235 9.54 7.18 -3.19
CA THR A 235 10.07 6.56 -1.97
C THR A 235 10.27 5.06 -2.18
N PRO A 236 11.08 4.63 -3.18
CA PRO A 236 11.35 3.22 -3.36
C PRO A 236 11.97 2.67 -2.08
N THR A 237 11.42 1.56 -1.59
CA THR A 237 11.78 0.99 -0.29
C THR A 237 11.73 -0.52 -0.39
N SER A 238 12.74 -1.20 0.16
CA SER A 238 12.75 -2.66 0.27
C SER A 238 12.42 -3.05 1.69
N TYR A 239 11.40 -3.89 1.85
CA TYR A 239 10.96 -4.47 3.09
C TYR A 239 11.41 -5.92 3.14
N ILE A 240 12.24 -6.24 4.13
CA ILE A 240 12.79 -7.58 4.34
C ILE A 240 12.16 -8.13 5.61
N ASN A 241 11.76 -9.42 5.56
CA ASN A 241 11.28 -10.17 6.71
C ASN A 241 10.07 -9.52 7.43
N CYS A 242 9.05 -9.17 6.66
CA CYS A 242 7.78 -8.73 7.19
C CYS A 242 7.12 -9.84 8.00
N LEU A 243 7.23 -9.72 9.32
CA LEU A 243 6.66 -10.65 10.26
C LEU A 243 5.13 -10.53 10.27
N ASN A 244 4.46 -11.66 10.08
CA ASN A 244 3.03 -11.76 10.36
C ASN A 244 2.83 -12.04 11.86
N PRO A 245 2.34 -11.07 12.68
CA PRO A 245 2.17 -11.27 14.12
C PRO A 245 1.17 -12.39 14.46
N ASP A 246 0.30 -12.78 13.52
CA ASP A 246 -0.69 -13.84 13.71
C ASP A 246 -0.05 -15.24 13.70
N LEU A 247 1.19 -15.37 13.24
CA LEU A 247 1.96 -16.63 13.24
C LEU A 247 2.77 -16.84 14.53
N GLY A 248 2.52 -16.03 15.57
CA GLY A 248 3.20 -16.09 16.87
C GLY A 248 4.33 -15.06 17.01
N GLN A 249 4.43 -14.46 18.20
CA GLN A 249 5.33 -13.34 18.48
C GLN A 249 6.81 -13.77 18.57
N GLY A 250 7.65 -13.16 17.73
CA GLY A 250 9.00 -12.80 18.17
C GLY A 250 8.85 -11.62 19.12
N GLY A 251 9.21 -11.81 20.39
CA GLY A 251 9.12 -10.77 21.43
C GLY A 251 10.05 -9.60 21.13
N GLY A 252 9.50 -8.56 20.50
CA GLY A 252 10.17 -7.31 20.20
C GLY A 252 9.30 -6.53 19.21
N GLU A 253 9.12 -5.22 19.42
CA GLU A 253 8.40 -4.38 18.47
C GLU A 253 9.13 -4.42 17.11
N PRO A 254 8.53 -5.01 16.06
CA PRO A 254 9.24 -5.18 14.80
C PRO A 254 9.41 -3.80 14.14
N PRO A 255 10.58 -3.49 13.52
CA PRO A 255 10.65 -2.40 12.55
C PRO A 255 9.51 -2.54 11.54
N PRO A 256 8.82 -1.44 11.21
CA PRO A 256 7.52 -1.54 10.58
C PRO A 256 7.70 -1.91 9.11
N CYS A 257 7.42 -3.16 8.75
CA CYS A 257 6.71 -3.34 7.49
C CYS A 257 5.39 -2.58 7.63
N PRO A 258 5.01 -1.77 6.62
CA PRO A 258 3.77 -1.01 6.68
C PRO A 258 2.62 -1.98 6.99
N ARG A 259 1.78 -1.63 7.96
CA ARG A 259 0.60 -2.43 8.30
C ARG A 259 -0.37 -2.52 7.11
N SER A 260 -0.27 -1.56 6.19
CA SER A 260 -0.88 -1.60 4.86
C SER A 260 -0.16 -2.60 3.94
N GLY A 261 -0.79 -3.77 3.80
CA GLY A 261 -1.05 -4.27 2.46
C GLY A 261 -0.10 -5.27 1.82
N LEU A 262 0.66 -6.10 2.54
CA LEU A 262 1.19 -7.30 1.89
C LEU A 262 1.31 -8.46 2.86
N ARG A 263 0.56 -9.54 2.63
CA ARG A 263 0.58 -10.72 3.51
C ARG A 263 0.61 -12.02 2.75
N GLN A 264 1.35 -12.95 3.34
CA GLN A 264 1.31 -14.39 3.09
C GLN A 264 0.19 -15.03 3.92
N LEU A 265 -0.78 -15.63 3.25
CA LEU A 265 -1.68 -16.63 3.85
C LEU A 265 -1.16 -18.02 3.45
N MET A 266 -0.97 -18.90 4.43
CA MET A 266 -0.65 -20.33 4.27
C MET A 266 -1.89 -21.19 4.47
#